data_AF-A0A7W3JJ86-F1
#
_entry.id   AF-A0A7W3JJ86-F1
#
_cell.length_a   1.000
_cell.length_b   1.000
_cell.length_c   1.000
_cell.angle_alpha   90.00
_cell.angle_beta   90.00
_cell.angle_gamma   90.00
#
_symmetry.space_group_name_H-M   'P 1'
#
loop_
_entity.id
_entity.type
_entity.pdbx_description
1 polymer ?
#
loop_
_entity_poly.entity_id
_entity_poly.type
_entity_poly.pdbx_seq_one_letter_code
_entity_poly.pdbx_strand_id
1 'polypeptide(L)'
;MHPIEQTIIRLARRAAGTRVPWDGLDVVFGEVAEITTCRIIAAHPQHGRRTVPVPDELRAAFVDLRRDTATADRGAWFVASLHISRRLTGETVHETFTYHWDDRPAFLRDTGLAGPLPVPPLPYDTDFVLDLADHPRSRKHTPAWLARAVKRPQSHDDELLEPGRRGEARLLTRQLVMDVVDAHRGIPWSRIEHEFVVLDRSSWSTGEAILRDGTPFRGDPLFARRGHDLVRELRQVMTEPGRGTWLSAFLTVNPDASFDLRFNHDARPYTQLGGDRWTAPERTSWAMPGDAAWVADLETHPRDPEHLPPWYAEVVASERRKAELRASTPFDRTRIGAAVARPSAGPPASLLPVADAPAWRTILSYVEPAVLQQLRSGDYALLDDAEHDDLWPRTLDAVTPAVLGDVIDGLGRDGHTSRLLIDAAQTLRERRGGRYGDYSGETETPDPDEPLGYSMSEPGQWLLDDLGDVIAEAIDAELDERFPGVRR
;
A
#
# COMPACT_ATOMS: atom_id res chain seq x y z
N MET A 1 4.22 40.44 26.16
CA MET A 1 3.88 39.56 25.03
C MET A 1 5.13 39.36 24.21
N HIS A 2 5.55 38.12 24.04
CA HIS A 2 6.74 37.72 23.30
C HIS A 2 6.65 38.14 21.82
N PRO A 3 7.75 38.52 21.13
CA PRO A 3 7.68 38.88 19.71
C PRO A 3 7.09 37.76 18.83
N ILE A 4 7.40 36.50 19.13
CA ILE A 4 6.86 35.34 18.40
C ILE A 4 5.36 35.14 18.69
N GLU A 5 4.88 35.41 19.92
CA GLU A 5 3.44 35.38 20.24
C GLU A 5 2.65 36.35 19.34
N GLN A 6 3.19 37.56 19.09
CA GLN A 6 2.56 38.53 18.19
C GLN A 6 2.49 38.03 16.74
N THR A 7 3.51 37.31 16.28
CA THR A 7 3.54 36.67 14.96
C THR A 7 2.49 35.56 14.89
N ILE A 8 2.41 34.70 15.90
CA ILE A 8 1.39 33.64 16.01
C ILE A 8 -0.01 34.23 15.97
N ILE A 9 -0.30 35.29 16.73
CA ILE A 9 -1.60 35.98 16.74
C ILE A 9 -1.95 36.48 15.33
N ARG A 10 -0.99 37.10 14.64
CA ARG A 10 -1.19 37.62 13.28
C ARG A 10 -1.48 36.50 12.28
N LEU A 11 -0.72 35.40 12.34
CA LEU A 11 -0.89 34.23 11.48
C LEU A 11 -2.23 33.53 11.75
N ALA A 12 -2.60 33.34 13.02
CA ALA A 12 -3.88 32.75 13.40
C ALA A 12 -5.08 33.58 12.90
N ARG A 13 -5.03 34.91 13.04
CA ARG A 13 -6.05 35.82 12.50
C ARG A 13 -6.15 35.75 10.98
N ARG A 14 -5.01 35.70 10.30
CA ARG A 14 -4.94 35.57 8.85
C ARG A 14 -5.54 34.24 8.39
N ALA A 15 -5.23 33.14 9.08
CA ALA A 15 -5.74 31.81 8.80
C ALA A 15 -7.26 31.74 8.98
N ALA A 16 -7.80 32.34 10.05
CA ALA A 16 -9.24 32.42 10.28
C ALA A 16 -9.99 33.18 9.16
N GLY A 17 -9.29 34.08 8.45
CA GLY A 17 -9.71 34.69 7.19
C GLY A 17 -10.92 35.64 7.29
N THR A 18 -11.05 36.52 6.30
CA THR A 18 -12.08 37.58 6.18
C THR A 18 -13.46 37.09 5.70
N ARG A 19 -13.57 35.83 5.25
CA ARG A 19 -14.76 35.33 4.52
C ARG A 19 -15.95 34.97 5.40
N VAL A 20 -15.75 34.73 6.69
CA VAL A 20 -16.84 34.43 7.63
C VAL A 20 -16.54 35.16 8.94
N PRO A 21 -17.47 35.96 9.47
CA PRO A 21 -17.30 36.60 10.76
C PRO A 21 -17.01 35.57 11.85
N TRP A 22 -16.22 35.95 12.84
CA TRP A 22 -15.98 35.15 14.04
C TRP A 22 -15.84 36.10 15.23
N ASP A 23 -16.26 35.64 16.41
CA ASP A 23 -16.18 36.37 17.68
C ASP A 23 -15.23 35.70 18.68
N GLY A 24 -14.85 34.44 18.43
CA GLY A 24 -13.83 33.71 19.17
C GLY A 24 -12.89 32.91 18.26
N LEU A 25 -11.62 32.82 18.64
CA LEU A 25 -10.61 31.99 18.00
C LEU A 25 -9.79 31.27 19.08
N ASP A 26 -9.83 29.95 19.06
CA ASP A 26 -9.02 29.08 19.92
C ASP A 26 -7.95 28.41 19.07
N VAL A 27 -6.69 28.58 19.43
CA VAL A 27 -5.57 27.87 18.82
C VAL A 27 -4.92 27.02 19.90
N VAL A 28 -4.78 25.73 19.64
CA VAL A 28 -4.10 24.80 20.56
C VAL A 28 -2.96 24.16 19.80
N PHE A 29 -1.76 24.27 20.36
CA PHE A 29 -0.55 23.67 19.85
C PHE A 29 0.07 22.77 20.92
N GLY A 30 0.62 21.64 20.50
CA GLY A 30 1.35 20.75 21.37
C GLY A 30 2.48 20.07 20.64
N GLU A 31 3.63 19.96 21.28
CA GLU A 31 4.83 19.36 20.70
C GLU A 31 5.60 18.55 21.75
N VAL A 32 6.10 17.39 21.35
CA VAL A 32 7.00 16.55 22.14
C VAL A 32 7.89 15.73 21.21
N ALA A 33 9.21 15.77 21.39
CA ALA A 33 10.16 15.00 20.58
C ALA A 33 9.86 15.11 19.06
N GLU A 34 9.69 16.35 18.58
CA GLU A 34 9.33 16.73 17.19
C GLU A 34 7.92 16.31 16.71
N ILE A 35 7.15 15.57 17.51
CA ILE A 35 5.73 15.26 17.22
C ILE A 35 4.90 16.52 17.46
N THR A 36 4.39 17.13 16.39
CA THR A 36 3.68 18.41 16.47
C THR A 36 2.19 18.29 16.14
N THR A 37 1.34 18.78 17.04
CA THR A 37 -0.10 18.97 16.82
C THR A 37 -0.46 20.45 16.88
N CYS A 38 -1.34 20.89 15.98
CA CYS A 38 -1.83 22.26 15.97
C CYS A 38 -3.24 22.28 15.41
N ARG A 39 -4.16 22.96 16.09
CA ARG A 39 -5.55 23.14 15.66
C ARG A 39 -5.97 24.58 15.86
N ILE A 40 -6.77 25.07 14.93
CA ILE A 40 -7.44 26.37 15.02
C ILE A 40 -8.94 26.13 14.99
N ILE A 41 -9.67 26.66 15.96
CA ILE A 41 -11.12 26.60 16.05
C ILE A 41 -11.65 28.03 16.06
N ALA A 42 -12.41 28.39 15.03
CA ALA A 42 -13.14 29.66 14.98
C ALA A 42 -14.57 29.46 15.47
N ALA A 43 -15.03 30.33 16.36
CA ALA A 43 -16.41 30.38 16.84
C ALA A 43 -17.19 31.51 16.16
N HIS A 44 -18.45 31.24 15.85
CA HIS A 44 -19.42 32.24 15.40
C HIS A 44 -20.75 32.04 16.14
N PRO A 45 -21.42 33.11 16.62
CA PRO A 45 -22.58 32.99 17.49
C PRO A 45 -23.78 32.33 16.80
N GLN A 46 -23.87 32.41 15.47
CA GLN A 46 -24.96 31.79 14.69
C GLN A 46 -24.58 30.47 14.00
N HIS A 47 -23.27 30.17 13.85
CA HIS A 47 -22.80 29.04 13.04
C HIS A 47 -21.99 28.02 13.84
N GLY A 48 -21.86 28.22 15.16
CA GLY A 48 -21.14 27.30 16.04
C GLY A 48 -19.62 27.38 15.85
N ARG A 49 -18.94 26.29 16.22
CA ARG A 49 -17.47 26.17 16.13
C ARG A 49 -17.09 25.44 14.84
N ARG A 50 -16.05 25.91 14.17
CA ARG A 50 -15.48 25.28 12.97
C ARG A 50 -13.97 25.17 13.05
N THR A 51 -13.43 24.09 12.53
CA THR A 51 -11.98 23.92 12.37
C THR A 51 -11.49 24.75 11.17
N VAL A 52 -10.38 25.44 11.35
CA VAL A 52 -9.71 26.23 10.30
C VAL A 52 -8.42 25.50 9.91
N PRO A 53 -8.08 25.41 8.61
CA PRO A 53 -6.79 24.89 8.17
C PRO A 53 -5.63 25.63 8.83
N VAL A 54 -4.66 24.88 9.33
CA VAL A 54 -3.48 25.43 10.03
C VAL A 54 -2.38 25.71 9.00
N PRO A 55 -1.92 26.96 8.83
CA PRO A 55 -0.79 27.25 7.97
C PRO A 55 0.52 26.68 8.53
N ASP A 56 1.42 26.24 7.67
CA ASP A 56 2.72 25.70 8.08
C ASP A 56 3.57 26.76 8.80
N GLU A 57 3.47 28.03 8.41
CA GLU A 57 4.20 29.11 9.09
C GLU A 57 3.70 29.33 10.53
N LEU A 58 2.42 29.07 10.79
CA LEU A 58 1.88 29.14 12.14
C LEU A 58 2.45 28.01 13.01
N ARG A 59 2.54 26.80 12.45
CA ARG A 59 3.12 25.64 13.14
C ARG A 59 4.59 25.90 13.47
N ALA A 60 5.37 26.36 12.49
CA ALA A 60 6.78 26.70 12.67
C ALA A 60 6.98 27.78 13.74
N ALA A 61 6.15 28.83 13.75
CA ALA A 61 6.24 29.88 14.76
C ALA A 61 6.00 29.37 16.19
N PHE A 62 5.13 28.37 16.39
CA PHE A 62 4.95 27.75 17.70
C PHE A 62 6.16 26.91 18.13
N VAL A 63 6.78 26.17 17.20
CA VAL A 63 8.02 25.42 17.47
C VAL A 63 9.14 26.39 17.90
N ASP A 64 9.29 27.50 17.19
CA ASP A 64 10.27 28.54 17.54
C ASP A 64 9.97 29.18 18.89
N LEU A 65 8.70 29.51 19.15
CA LEU A 65 8.27 30.03 20.46
C LEU A 65 8.57 29.04 21.58
N ARG A 66 8.31 27.75 21.36
CA ARG A 66 8.56 26.68 22.33
C ARG A 66 10.03 26.59 22.70
N ARG A 67 10.90 26.62 21.68
CA ARG A 67 12.36 26.61 21.86
C ARG A 67 12.84 27.85 22.60
N ASP A 68 12.38 29.04 22.22
CA ASP A 68 12.84 30.32 22.78
C ASP A 68 12.35 30.58 24.22
N THR A 69 11.17 30.05 24.56
CA THR A 69 10.59 30.20 25.91
C THR A 69 10.94 29.06 26.86
N ALA A 70 11.67 28.05 26.39
CA ALA A 70 12.19 26.99 27.25
C ALA A 70 13.20 27.57 28.26
N THR A 71 13.09 27.15 29.52
CA THR A 71 14.03 27.57 30.57
C THR A 71 14.83 26.38 31.08
N ALA A 72 16.08 26.59 31.48
CA ALA A 72 16.93 25.51 32.00
C ALA A 72 16.36 24.79 33.24
N ASP A 73 15.49 25.45 34.01
CA ASP A 73 14.88 24.87 35.21
C ASP A 73 13.53 24.18 34.94
N ARG A 74 12.64 24.82 34.14
CA ARG A 74 11.27 24.31 33.90
C ARG A 74 11.11 23.58 32.56
N GLY A 75 12.10 23.66 31.66
CA GLY A 75 12.06 23.16 30.29
C GLY A 75 11.06 23.91 29.40
N ALA A 76 10.78 23.33 28.23
CA ALA A 76 9.74 23.79 27.31
C ALA A 76 8.35 23.38 27.82
N TRP A 77 7.32 24.17 27.57
CA TRP A 77 5.94 23.78 27.82
C TRP A 77 5.51 22.63 26.89
N PHE A 78 4.48 21.87 27.28
CA PHE A 78 3.94 20.76 26.48
C PHE A 78 2.79 21.18 25.57
N VAL A 79 1.94 22.10 26.05
CA VAL A 79 0.82 22.67 25.31
C VAL A 79 0.89 24.19 25.40
N ALA A 80 0.66 24.85 24.29
CA ALA A 80 0.37 26.28 24.23
C ALA A 80 -1.03 26.49 23.66
N SER A 81 -1.79 27.37 24.31
CA SER A 81 -3.15 27.73 23.92
C SER A 81 -3.25 29.24 23.75
N LEU A 82 -3.81 29.67 22.63
CA LEU A 82 -4.13 31.06 22.34
C LEU A 82 -5.64 31.20 22.20
N HIS A 83 -6.24 32.04 23.04
CA HIS A 83 -7.64 32.44 22.91
C HIS A 83 -7.71 33.91 22.47
N ILE A 84 -8.45 34.19 21.41
CA ILE A 84 -8.76 35.55 20.95
C ILE A 84 -10.26 35.72 20.93
N SER A 85 -10.78 36.69 21.67
CA SER A 85 -12.16 37.14 21.54
C SER A 85 -12.22 38.52 20.89
N ARG A 86 -13.20 38.72 20.02
CA ARG A 86 -13.44 39.99 19.33
C ARG A 86 -14.93 40.26 19.21
N ARG A 87 -15.28 41.52 19.07
CA ARG A 87 -16.60 41.91 18.56
C ARG A 87 -16.69 41.57 17.07
N LEU A 88 -17.90 41.26 16.59
CA LEU A 88 -18.14 41.05 15.16
C LEU A 88 -17.74 42.27 14.32
N THR A 89 -17.76 43.47 14.91
CA THR A 89 -17.27 44.74 14.32
C THR A 89 -15.77 44.77 14.04
N GLY A 90 -14.98 43.81 14.54
CA GLY A 90 -13.52 43.74 14.33
C GLY A 90 -12.68 44.14 15.53
N GLU A 91 -13.27 44.79 16.52
CA GLU A 91 -12.57 45.22 17.72
C GLU A 91 -12.20 44.01 18.59
N THR A 92 -10.90 43.84 18.87
CA THR A 92 -10.42 42.77 19.77
C THR A 92 -10.77 43.12 21.20
N VAL A 93 -11.35 42.18 21.92
CA VAL A 93 -11.77 42.35 23.32
C VAL A 93 -10.76 41.71 24.27
N HIS A 94 -10.31 40.49 23.95
CA HIS A 94 -9.36 39.78 24.79
C HIS A 94 -8.42 38.92 23.96
N GLU A 95 -7.15 38.89 24.35
CA GLU A 95 -6.14 37.97 23.83
C GLU A 95 -5.46 37.33 25.04
N THR A 96 -5.45 36.00 25.10
CA THR A 96 -4.83 35.25 26.19
C THR A 96 -3.97 34.16 25.62
N PHE A 97 -2.70 34.18 25.99
CA PHE A 97 -1.78 33.07 25.77
C PHE A 97 -1.62 32.30 27.07
N THR A 98 -1.76 30.99 27.01
CA THR A 98 -1.59 30.08 28.15
C THR A 98 -0.64 28.97 27.77
N TYR A 99 0.23 28.61 28.69
CA TYR A 99 1.20 27.53 28.53
C TYR A 99 0.97 26.51 29.63
N HIS A 100 0.98 25.23 29.27
CA HIS A 100 0.82 24.13 30.21
C HIS A 100 2.12 23.34 30.27
N TRP A 101 2.73 23.33 31.45
CA TRP A 101 3.97 22.60 31.72
C TRP A 101 3.75 21.29 32.47
N ASP A 102 2.60 21.16 33.15
CA ASP A 102 2.45 20.17 34.22
C ASP A 102 1.42 19.10 33.88
N ASP A 103 0.36 19.48 33.16
CA ASP A 103 -0.71 18.58 32.74
C ASP A 103 -0.23 17.61 31.66
N ARG A 104 -0.69 16.35 31.75
CA ARG A 104 -0.45 15.36 30.71
C ARG A 104 -1.24 15.78 29.46
N PRO A 105 -0.57 16.06 28.33
CA PRO A 105 -1.29 16.47 27.13
C PRO A 105 -2.14 15.33 26.58
N ALA A 106 -3.36 15.66 26.14
CA ALA A 106 -4.25 14.75 25.46
C ALA A 106 -4.41 15.20 24.00
N PHE A 107 -3.36 15.01 23.18
CA PHE A 107 -3.32 15.59 21.83
C PHE A 107 -4.41 15.02 20.87
N LEU A 108 -4.96 13.83 21.16
CA LEU A 108 -5.82 13.07 20.22
C LEU A 108 -7.16 12.57 20.80
N ARG A 109 -7.74 13.26 21.80
CA ARG A 109 -8.97 12.81 22.48
C ARG A 109 -10.23 12.67 21.59
N ASP A 110 -10.18 13.08 20.33
CA ASP A 110 -11.28 12.99 19.34
C ASP A 110 -11.19 11.80 18.36
N THR A 111 -10.28 10.84 18.56
CA THR A 111 -10.40 9.55 17.85
C THR A 111 -11.53 8.74 18.49
N GLY A 112 -12.74 8.95 17.98
CA GLY A 112 -13.95 8.29 18.44
C GLY A 112 -13.84 6.78 18.32
N LEU A 113 -13.50 6.11 19.42
CA LEU A 113 -13.89 4.76 19.83
C LEU A 113 -13.28 4.52 21.24
N ALA A 114 -13.85 5.21 22.24
CA ALA A 114 -13.58 4.89 23.64
C ALA A 114 -14.27 3.56 23.98
N GLY A 115 -13.58 2.46 23.72
CA GLY A 115 -13.93 1.15 24.27
C GLY A 115 -13.69 1.07 25.79
N PRO A 116 -14.11 -0.01 26.47
CA PRO A 116 -14.14 -0.11 27.93
C PRO A 116 -12.76 -0.22 28.64
N LEU A 117 -11.63 -0.05 27.94
CA LEU A 117 -10.29 -0.02 28.55
C LEU A 117 -9.48 1.18 28.03
N PRO A 118 -8.66 1.83 28.88
CA PRO A 118 -7.99 3.08 28.54
C PRO A 118 -6.89 2.86 27.50
N VAL A 119 -7.09 3.41 26.30
CA VAL A 119 -6.01 3.67 25.34
C VAL A 119 -5.05 4.67 26.01
N PRO A 120 -3.73 4.41 26.09
CA PRO A 120 -2.78 5.41 26.54
C PRO A 120 -2.90 6.64 25.64
N PRO A 121 -3.05 7.86 26.18
CA PRO A 121 -3.11 9.04 25.34
C PRO A 121 -1.80 9.14 24.58
N LEU A 122 -1.87 9.17 23.25
CA LEU A 122 -0.77 9.60 22.43
C LEU A 122 -0.51 11.09 22.73
N PRO A 123 0.76 11.48 22.94
CA PRO A 123 2.02 10.73 22.80
C PRO A 123 2.41 10.01 24.08
N TYR A 124 3.32 9.05 23.97
CA TYR A 124 3.70 8.18 25.08
C TYR A 124 4.63 8.88 26.06
N ASP A 125 4.66 8.38 27.29
CA ASP A 125 5.54 8.90 28.33
C ASP A 125 7.02 8.87 27.91
N THR A 126 7.44 7.92 27.07
CA THR A 126 8.78 7.86 26.47
C THR A 126 9.07 9.04 25.56
N ASP A 127 8.11 9.52 24.76
CA ASP A 127 8.28 10.70 23.91
C ASP A 127 8.58 11.93 24.78
N PHE A 128 7.86 12.06 25.91
CA PHE A 128 8.13 13.10 26.90
C PHE A 128 9.48 12.94 27.62
N VAL A 129 9.96 11.71 27.83
CA VAL A 129 11.30 11.47 28.38
C VAL A 129 12.38 11.91 27.39
N LEU A 130 12.17 11.70 26.09
CA LEU A 130 13.14 12.07 25.06
C LEU A 130 13.19 13.57 24.83
N ASP A 131 12.02 14.20 24.89
CA ASP A 131 11.90 15.65 24.87
C ASP A 131 12.70 16.34 25.99
N LEU A 132 12.99 15.64 27.11
CA LEU A 132 13.89 16.15 28.16
C LEU A 132 15.36 16.26 27.73
N ALA A 133 15.78 15.58 26.65
CA ALA A 133 17.14 15.73 26.13
C ALA A 133 17.33 17.12 25.51
N ASP A 134 16.36 17.57 24.72
CA ASP A 134 16.37 18.90 24.08
C ASP A 134 15.85 20.01 25.01
N HIS A 135 14.95 19.66 25.93
CA HIS A 135 14.30 20.57 26.85
C HIS A 135 14.39 20.08 28.30
N PRO A 136 15.59 20.10 28.91
CA PRO A 136 15.81 19.56 30.25
C PRO A 136 14.97 20.28 31.30
N ARG A 137 14.58 19.52 32.33
CA ARG A 137 13.79 20.00 33.46
C ARG A 137 14.43 19.59 34.77
N SER A 138 14.39 20.45 35.77
CA SER A 138 14.80 20.06 37.11
C SER A 138 13.79 19.10 37.72
N ARG A 139 14.25 18.33 38.72
CA ARG A 139 13.40 17.39 39.46
C ARG A 139 12.18 18.07 40.11
N LYS A 140 12.29 19.35 40.46
CA LYS A 140 11.18 20.15 41.04
C LYS A 140 10.08 20.43 40.01
N HIS A 141 10.47 20.65 38.75
CA HIS A 141 9.57 21.01 37.65
C HIS A 141 9.24 19.84 36.72
N THR A 142 9.63 18.63 37.10
CA THR A 142 9.24 17.40 36.42
C THR A 142 7.91 16.91 37.00
N PRO A 143 6.81 16.88 36.22
CA PRO A 143 5.52 16.43 36.73
C PRO A 143 5.56 14.98 37.21
N ALA A 144 4.71 14.62 38.16
CA ALA A 144 4.74 13.30 38.79
C ALA A 144 4.55 12.14 37.79
N TRP A 145 3.79 12.35 36.72
CA TRP A 145 3.61 11.35 35.67
C TRP A 145 4.91 11.15 34.86
N LEU A 146 5.58 12.23 34.47
CA LEU A 146 6.84 12.18 33.73
C LEU A 146 7.99 11.65 34.60
N ALA A 147 8.02 12.03 35.88
CA ALA A 147 9.02 11.53 36.83
C ALA A 147 8.92 10.01 37.07
N ARG A 148 7.72 9.41 36.91
CA ARG A 148 7.55 7.94 36.94
C ARG A 148 8.05 7.29 35.66
N ALA A 149 7.89 7.95 34.52
CA ALA A 149 8.39 7.48 33.24
C ALA A 149 9.92 7.44 33.20
N VAL A 150 10.59 8.49 33.66
CA VAL A 150 12.06 8.57 33.76
C VAL A 150 12.66 7.46 34.66
N LYS A 151 11.90 6.97 35.66
CA LYS A 151 12.37 5.94 36.61
C LYS A 151 12.25 4.50 36.10
N ARG A 152 11.50 4.25 35.03
CA ARG A 152 11.49 2.93 34.39
C ARG A 152 12.78 2.80 33.56
N PRO A 153 13.42 1.62 33.50
CA PRO A 153 14.61 1.44 32.69
C PRO A 153 14.33 1.89 31.26
N GLN A 154 15.19 2.75 30.72
CA GLN A 154 15.28 2.98 29.29
C GLN A 154 15.68 1.64 28.66
N SER A 155 15.00 1.25 27.57
CA SER A 155 15.48 0.14 26.74
C SER A 155 16.90 0.45 26.27
N HIS A 156 17.64 -0.58 25.86
CA HIS A 156 19.01 -0.50 25.31
C HIS A 156 19.07 0.22 23.93
N ASP A 157 18.34 1.33 23.77
CA ASP A 157 18.15 2.13 22.54
C ASP A 157 19.32 3.09 22.22
N ASP A 158 20.43 3.07 22.98
CA ASP A 158 21.47 4.12 22.93
C ASP A 158 22.36 4.13 21.67
N GLU A 159 22.22 3.19 20.73
CA GLU A 159 22.97 3.23 19.45
C GLU A 159 22.20 3.92 18.29
N LEU A 160 20.94 4.31 18.49
CA LEU A 160 20.11 4.92 17.44
C LEU A 160 19.93 6.45 17.56
N LEU A 161 20.57 7.08 18.55
CA LEU A 161 20.27 8.44 19.03
C LEU A 161 21.15 9.55 18.43
N GLU A 162 21.16 9.69 17.10
CA GLU A 162 21.66 10.95 16.48
C GLU A 162 20.46 11.75 15.92
N PRO A 163 20.32 13.06 16.26
CA PRO A 163 19.24 13.91 15.76
C PRO A 163 19.24 14.05 14.23
N GLY A 164 18.05 14.00 13.59
CA GLY A 164 17.87 14.10 12.13
C GLY A 164 16.91 13.05 11.57
N ARG A 165 17.08 12.62 10.31
CA ARG A 165 16.26 11.60 9.57
C ARG A 165 15.91 10.31 10.35
N ARG A 166 16.53 10.07 11.51
CA ARG A 166 16.26 9.00 12.48
C ARG A 166 15.00 9.22 13.33
N GLY A 167 14.47 10.44 13.45
CA GLY A 167 13.24 10.74 14.21
C GLY A 167 11.96 10.13 13.60
N GLU A 168 11.81 10.25 12.28
CA GLU A 168 10.66 9.70 11.55
C GLU A 168 10.69 8.16 11.53
N ALA A 169 11.84 7.56 11.25
CA ALA A 169 12.04 6.10 11.33
C ALA A 169 11.66 5.53 12.70
N ARG A 170 11.93 6.30 13.76
CA ARG A 170 11.57 5.93 15.13
C ARG A 170 10.06 5.96 15.36
N LEU A 171 9.36 6.98 14.85
CA LEU A 171 7.89 7.06 14.97
C LEU A 171 7.22 5.91 14.22
N LEU A 172 7.70 5.61 13.02
CA LEU A 172 7.21 4.49 12.21
C LEU A 172 7.42 3.15 12.92
N THR A 173 8.61 2.93 13.50
CA THR A 173 8.92 1.72 14.29
C THR A 173 8.00 1.60 15.51
N ARG A 174 7.76 2.70 16.24
CA ARG A 174 6.88 2.70 17.41
C ARG A 174 5.42 2.45 17.03
N GLN A 175 4.94 3.07 15.95
CA GLN A 175 3.59 2.84 15.45
C GLN A 175 3.43 1.37 15.03
N LEU A 176 4.44 0.80 14.37
CA LEU A 176 4.47 -0.61 13.98
C LEU A 176 4.35 -1.54 15.21
N VAL A 177 5.14 -1.29 16.27
CA VAL A 177 5.08 -2.05 17.53
C VAL A 177 3.70 -1.95 18.18
N MET A 178 3.10 -0.77 18.19
CA MET A 178 1.79 -0.56 18.82
C MET A 178 0.66 -1.20 18.03
N ASP A 179 0.73 -1.18 16.71
CA ASP A 179 -0.23 -1.88 15.86
C ASP A 179 -0.17 -3.40 16.11
N VAL A 180 1.03 -3.97 16.33
CA VAL A 180 1.19 -5.37 16.76
C VAL A 180 0.53 -5.62 18.11
N VAL A 181 0.80 -4.78 19.12
CA VAL A 181 0.23 -4.92 20.47
C VAL A 181 -1.30 -4.80 20.46
N ASP A 182 -1.84 -3.83 19.73
CA ASP A 182 -3.28 -3.58 19.66
C ASP A 182 -4.01 -4.70 18.92
N ALA A 183 -3.42 -5.21 17.85
CA ALA A 183 -4.01 -6.31 17.10
C ALA A 183 -4.08 -7.61 17.91
N HIS A 184 -3.14 -7.84 18.84
CA HIS A 184 -3.14 -9.00 19.74
C HIS A 184 -3.81 -8.73 21.09
N ARG A 185 -4.61 -7.67 21.20
CA ARG A 185 -5.34 -7.32 22.42
C ARG A 185 -6.35 -8.41 22.78
N GLY A 186 -6.37 -8.80 24.06
CA GLY A 186 -7.27 -9.84 24.58
C GLY A 186 -6.70 -11.27 24.49
N ILE A 187 -5.54 -11.45 23.86
CA ILE A 187 -4.84 -12.72 23.79
C ILE A 187 -3.73 -12.74 24.87
N PRO A 188 -3.55 -13.82 25.64
CA PRO A 188 -2.53 -13.90 26.68
C PRO A 188 -1.16 -14.27 26.08
N TRP A 189 -0.58 -13.39 25.27
CA TRP A 189 0.73 -13.59 24.63
C TRP A 189 1.91 -13.17 25.53
N SER A 190 3.09 -13.72 25.26
CA SER A 190 4.36 -13.48 25.95
C SER A 190 5.39 -12.75 25.08
N ARG A 191 5.45 -13.08 23.78
CA ARG A 191 6.22 -12.36 22.76
C ARG A 191 5.62 -12.61 21.39
N ILE A 192 5.85 -11.68 20.47
CA ILE A 192 5.50 -11.82 19.07
C ILE A 192 6.77 -11.58 18.26
N GLU A 193 7.11 -12.50 17.39
CA GLU A 193 8.26 -12.40 16.50
C GLU A 193 7.75 -12.20 15.08
N HIS A 194 8.05 -11.05 14.50
CA HIS A 194 7.80 -10.74 13.12
C HIS A 194 9.11 -10.69 12.35
N GLU A 195 9.06 -11.14 11.11
CA GLU A 195 10.08 -10.78 10.14
C GLU A 195 9.41 -10.22 8.89
N PHE A 196 10.05 -9.20 8.33
CA PHE A 196 9.66 -8.53 7.11
C PHE A 196 10.72 -8.72 6.04
N VAL A 197 10.29 -9.05 4.84
CA VAL A 197 11.06 -8.84 3.60
C VAL A 197 10.35 -7.75 2.84
N VAL A 198 11.07 -6.70 2.50
CA VAL A 198 10.46 -5.51 1.91
C VAL A 198 11.23 -5.15 0.65
N LEU A 199 10.50 -4.87 -0.40
CA LEU A 199 10.92 -4.32 -1.67
C LEU A 199 10.08 -3.05 -1.93
N ASP A 200 10.48 -2.23 -2.91
CA ASP A 200 9.74 -1.02 -3.30
C ASP A 200 8.22 -1.24 -3.46
N ARG A 201 7.85 -2.26 -4.24
CA ARG A 201 6.44 -2.52 -4.62
C ARG A 201 5.75 -3.63 -3.83
N SER A 202 6.48 -4.30 -2.95
CA SER A 202 5.98 -5.52 -2.30
C SER A 202 6.63 -5.75 -0.94
N SER A 203 5.86 -6.31 -0.02
CA SER A 203 6.39 -6.73 1.27
C SER A 203 5.74 -8.02 1.72
N TRP A 204 6.53 -8.87 2.34
CA TRP A 204 6.12 -10.12 2.95
C TRP A 204 6.41 -10.03 4.43
N SER A 205 5.53 -10.63 5.22
CA SER A 205 5.77 -10.77 6.64
C SER A 205 5.49 -12.21 7.05
N THR A 206 6.29 -12.69 8.00
CA THR A 206 5.97 -13.86 8.81
C THR A 206 5.85 -13.41 10.25
N GLY A 207 4.95 -14.03 11.00
CA GLY A 207 4.71 -13.66 12.38
C GLY A 207 4.36 -14.90 13.20
N GLU A 208 5.01 -15.06 14.35
CA GLU A 208 4.64 -16.07 15.34
C GLU A 208 4.40 -15.39 16.69
N ALA A 209 3.19 -15.53 17.22
CA ALA A 209 2.87 -15.10 18.57
C ALA A 209 3.03 -16.29 19.52
N ILE A 210 3.84 -16.14 20.56
CA ILE A 210 4.00 -17.13 21.62
C ILE A 210 3.09 -16.74 22.78
N LEU A 211 2.28 -17.68 23.26
CA LEU A 211 1.40 -17.50 24.41
C LEU A 211 2.18 -17.50 25.72
N ARG A 212 1.55 -17.06 26.82
CA ARG A 212 2.17 -17.06 28.16
C ARG A 212 2.49 -18.46 28.69
N ASP A 213 1.80 -19.47 28.18
CA ASP A 213 2.09 -20.88 28.48
C ASP A 213 3.22 -21.46 27.62
N GLY A 214 3.83 -20.65 26.74
CA GLY A 214 4.92 -21.04 25.84
C GLY A 214 4.46 -21.70 24.54
N THR A 215 3.15 -21.88 24.33
CA THR A 215 2.64 -22.47 23.09
C THR A 215 2.49 -21.43 21.99
N PRO A 216 2.68 -21.78 20.70
CA PRO A 216 2.41 -20.86 19.62
C PRO A 216 0.91 -20.62 19.45
N PHE A 217 0.53 -19.37 19.25
CA PHE A 217 -0.84 -18.97 18.94
C PHE A 217 -1.23 -19.55 17.57
N ARG A 218 -2.34 -20.29 17.52
CA ARG A 218 -2.91 -20.81 16.28
C ARG A 218 -4.00 -19.87 15.80
N GLY A 219 -3.66 -19.01 14.84
CA GLY A 219 -4.55 -18.10 14.15
C GLY A 219 -3.77 -17.31 13.10
N ASP A 220 -4.45 -16.60 12.21
CA ASP A 220 -3.77 -15.71 11.27
C ASP A 220 -2.95 -14.67 12.04
N PRO A 221 -1.71 -14.37 11.62
CA PRO A 221 -0.95 -13.29 12.23
C PRO A 221 -1.79 -12.01 12.12
N LEU A 222 -2.12 -11.42 13.28
CA LEU A 222 -2.96 -10.23 13.39
C LEU A 222 -2.14 -8.99 12.98
N PHE A 223 -1.55 -9.02 11.79
CA PHE A 223 -0.76 -7.94 11.25
C PHE A 223 -1.56 -7.27 10.13
N ALA A 224 -2.12 -6.11 10.45
CA ALA A 224 -2.98 -5.37 9.52
C ALA A 224 -2.17 -4.86 8.31
N ARG A 225 -2.87 -4.62 7.18
CA ARG A 225 -2.29 -3.99 5.97
C ARG A 225 -1.47 -2.73 6.29
N ARG A 226 -1.93 -1.93 7.27
CA ARG A 226 -1.24 -0.73 7.76
C ARG A 226 0.20 -1.02 8.24
N GLY A 227 0.47 -2.17 8.84
CA GLY A 227 1.82 -2.54 9.26
C GLY A 227 2.77 -2.74 8.08
N HIS A 228 2.26 -3.25 6.95
CA HIS A 228 3.02 -3.36 5.69
C HIS A 228 3.31 -1.98 5.08
N ASP A 229 2.44 -1.00 5.30
CA ASP A 229 2.68 0.39 4.86
C ASP A 229 3.77 1.04 5.72
N LEU A 230 3.65 0.93 7.05
CA LEU A 230 4.62 1.49 8.00
C LEU A 230 6.04 0.94 7.79
N VAL A 231 6.18 -0.36 7.50
CA VAL A 231 7.50 -0.97 7.29
C VAL A 231 8.13 -0.57 5.95
N ARG A 232 7.30 -0.27 4.93
CA ARG A 232 7.77 0.30 3.65
C ARG A 232 8.19 1.77 3.81
N GLU A 233 7.39 2.56 4.52
CA GLU A 233 7.75 3.95 4.87
C GLU A 233 9.05 3.98 5.68
N LEU A 234 9.20 3.08 6.65
CA LEU A 234 10.41 2.95 7.45
C LEU A 234 11.63 2.68 6.56
N ARG A 235 11.49 1.76 5.61
CA ARG A 235 12.55 1.41 4.66
C ARG A 235 12.95 2.60 3.78
N GLN A 236 11.97 3.38 3.34
CA GLN A 236 12.18 4.58 2.53
C GLN A 236 12.94 5.66 3.31
N VAL A 237 12.50 5.97 4.53
CA VAL A 237 13.14 6.97 5.41
C VAL A 237 14.58 6.56 5.77
N MET A 238 14.82 5.26 5.92
CA MET A 238 16.15 4.70 6.23
C MET A 238 17.06 4.52 5.02
N THR A 239 16.64 4.94 3.82
CA THR A 239 17.49 4.83 2.62
C THR A 239 18.59 5.87 2.62
N GLU A 240 19.82 5.39 2.47
CA GLU A 240 21.02 6.23 2.37
C GLU A 240 21.52 6.29 0.91
N PRO A 241 21.80 7.50 0.37
CA PRO A 241 22.36 7.62 -0.97
C PRO A 241 23.66 6.82 -1.11
N GLY A 242 23.78 6.01 -2.17
CA GLY A 242 24.95 5.17 -2.46
C GLY A 242 25.06 3.92 -1.58
N ARG A 243 24.48 3.88 -0.38
CA ARG A 243 24.49 2.69 0.49
C ARG A 243 23.20 1.86 0.43
N GLY A 244 22.11 2.46 -0.04
CA GLY A 244 20.78 1.86 -0.11
C GLY A 244 20.12 1.74 1.26
N THR A 245 19.30 0.71 1.43
CA THR A 245 18.54 0.43 2.67
C THR A 245 18.61 -1.07 3.01
N TRP A 246 18.08 -1.47 4.16
CA TRP A 246 18.05 -2.89 4.58
C TRP A 246 17.17 -3.77 3.67
N LEU A 247 17.41 -5.08 3.66
CA LEU A 247 16.75 -6.09 2.80
C LEU A 247 15.64 -6.83 3.55
N SER A 248 15.87 -7.14 4.82
CA SER A 248 14.85 -7.69 5.72
C SER A 248 15.01 -7.13 7.14
N ALA A 249 13.95 -7.26 7.94
CA ALA A 249 13.92 -6.77 9.32
C ALA A 249 13.26 -7.79 10.25
N PHE A 250 13.84 -7.96 11.45
CA PHE A 250 13.35 -8.83 12.51
C PHE A 250 12.85 -8.00 13.67
N LEU A 251 11.55 -8.07 13.96
CA LEU A 251 10.90 -7.36 15.05
C LEU A 251 10.41 -8.36 16.10
N THR A 252 10.97 -8.32 17.30
CA THR A 252 10.39 -8.98 18.47
C THR A 252 9.64 -7.95 19.29
N VAL A 253 8.39 -8.23 19.66
CA VAL A 253 7.55 -7.35 20.51
C VAL A 253 7.13 -8.12 21.76
N ASN A 254 7.14 -7.46 22.92
CA ASN A 254 6.66 -7.98 24.20
C ASN A 254 5.36 -7.26 24.66
N PRO A 255 4.57 -7.84 25.58
CA PRO A 255 3.26 -7.30 26.00
C PRO A 255 3.29 -5.89 26.60
N ASP A 256 4.44 -5.46 27.10
CA ASP A 256 4.66 -4.11 27.63
C ASP A 256 5.10 -3.10 26.56
N ALA A 257 5.01 -3.49 25.28
CA ALA A 257 5.49 -2.78 24.10
C ALA A 257 7.01 -2.56 24.05
N SER A 258 7.79 -3.24 24.89
CA SER A 258 9.23 -3.36 24.63
C SER A 258 9.46 -4.20 23.37
N PHE A 259 10.48 -3.84 22.59
CA PHE A 259 10.75 -4.50 21.33
C PHE A 259 12.25 -4.57 21.04
N ASP A 260 12.62 -5.46 20.12
CA ASP A 260 13.95 -5.56 19.51
C ASP A 260 13.75 -5.55 17.99
N LEU A 261 14.40 -4.62 17.29
CA LEU A 261 14.32 -4.49 15.83
C LEU A 261 15.71 -4.59 15.23
N ARG A 262 15.94 -5.60 14.38
CA ARG A 262 17.22 -5.83 13.71
C ARG A 262 17.06 -5.79 12.21
N PHE A 263 18.01 -5.19 11.53
CA PHE A 263 18.02 -5.07 10.08
C PHE A 263 19.10 -5.95 9.46
N ASN A 264 18.75 -6.61 8.37
CA ASN A 264 19.68 -7.38 7.55
C ASN A 264 19.97 -6.58 6.27
N HIS A 265 21.24 -6.27 6.02
CA HIS A 265 21.67 -5.52 4.83
C HIS A 265 22.34 -6.39 3.77
N ASP A 266 22.65 -7.64 4.12
CA ASP A 266 23.66 -8.45 3.42
C ASP A 266 23.17 -9.82 2.99
N ALA A 267 22.43 -10.54 3.84
CA ALA A 267 21.94 -11.88 3.52
C ALA A 267 20.73 -11.81 2.61
N ARG A 268 20.64 -12.71 1.61
CA ARG A 268 19.46 -12.83 0.75
C ARG A 268 18.30 -13.47 1.51
N PRO A 269 17.16 -12.78 1.70
CA PRO A 269 15.99 -13.41 2.27
C PRO A 269 15.12 -14.08 1.19
N TYR A 270 14.47 -15.18 1.55
CA TYR A 270 13.50 -15.92 0.75
C TYR A 270 12.18 -16.06 1.53
N THR A 271 11.03 -15.96 0.88
CA THR A 271 9.69 -15.89 1.50
C THR A 271 8.78 -17.04 1.07
N GLN A 272 9.39 -18.21 0.81
CA GLN A 272 8.67 -19.42 0.41
C GLN A 272 7.66 -19.84 1.49
N LEU A 273 6.47 -20.25 1.06
CA LEU A 273 5.42 -20.75 1.96
C LEU A 273 5.92 -21.98 2.74
N GLY A 274 6.19 -21.80 4.03
CA GLY A 274 6.51 -22.89 4.97
C GLY A 274 7.98 -23.37 4.99
N GLY A 275 8.90 -22.70 4.29
CA GLY A 275 10.33 -23.04 4.26
C GLY A 275 11.21 -22.13 5.13
N ASP A 276 12.47 -22.54 5.35
CA ASP A 276 13.49 -21.66 5.94
C ASP A 276 13.87 -20.56 4.94
N ARG A 277 13.51 -19.33 5.30
CA ARG A 277 13.77 -18.09 4.57
C ARG A 277 15.24 -17.78 4.26
N TRP A 278 16.18 -18.43 4.93
CA TRP A 278 17.60 -18.26 4.66
C TRP A 278 18.15 -19.32 3.70
N THR A 279 17.32 -20.30 3.37
CA THR A 279 17.66 -21.37 2.46
C THR A 279 17.10 -21.05 1.08
N ALA A 280 17.99 -21.01 0.09
CA ALA A 280 17.58 -20.86 -1.30
C ALA A 280 16.64 -22.00 -1.70
N PRO A 281 15.58 -21.73 -2.49
CA PRO A 281 14.70 -22.79 -2.97
C PRO A 281 15.47 -23.73 -3.88
N GLU A 282 15.01 -24.98 -3.96
CA GLU A 282 15.54 -25.96 -4.91
C GLU A 282 15.38 -25.49 -6.37
N ARG A 283 14.33 -24.72 -6.65
CA ARG A 283 14.06 -24.11 -7.96
C ARG A 283 14.12 -22.59 -7.87
N THR A 284 14.91 -21.97 -8.74
CA THR A 284 15.06 -20.51 -8.79
C THR A 284 13.74 -19.79 -9.08
N SER A 285 12.84 -20.38 -9.87
CA SER A 285 11.49 -19.81 -10.13
C SER A 285 10.59 -19.77 -8.90
N TRP A 286 10.92 -20.53 -7.85
CA TRP A 286 10.21 -20.48 -6.57
C TRP A 286 10.83 -19.46 -5.60
N ALA A 287 11.93 -18.81 -5.98
CA ALA A 287 12.55 -17.77 -5.18
C ALA A 287 11.64 -16.56 -5.12
N MET A 288 11.03 -16.35 -3.95
CA MET A 288 10.32 -15.14 -3.62
C MET A 288 11.13 -14.37 -2.56
N PRO A 289 11.45 -13.09 -2.74
CA PRO A 289 11.35 -12.35 -4.00
C PRO A 289 12.30 -12.89 -5.07
N GLY A 290 11.84 -12.81 -6.33
CA GLY A 290 12.61 -13.24 -7.50
C GLY A 290 13.71 -12.25 -7.88
N ASP A 291 14.63 -12.70 -8.73
CA ASP A 291 15.82 -11.92 -9.13
C ASP A 291 15.46 -10.55 -9.75
N ALA A 292 14.49 -10.49 -10.65
CA ALA A 292 14.02 -9.24 -11.25
C ALA A 292 13.46 -8.25 -10.21
N ALA A 293 12.81 -8.75 -9.14
CA ALA A 293 12.26 -7.90 -8.09
C ALA A 293 13.37 -7.26 -7.25
N TRP A 294 14.47 -7.97 -7.02
CA TRP A 294 15.68 -7.40 -6.43
C TRP A 294 16.29 -6.34 -7.35
N VAL A 295 16.46 -6.62 -8.65
CA VAL A 295 17.02 -5.61 -9.57
C VAL A 295 16.18 -4.33 -9.61
N ALA A 296 14.85 -4.45 -9.64
CA ALA A 296 13.95 -3.30 -9.61
C ALA A 296 14.07 -2.48 -8.30
N ASP A 297 14.32 -3.14 -7.17
CA ASP A 297 14.49 -2.46 -5.88
C ASP A 297 15.68 -1.50 -5.84
N LEU A 298 16.72 -1.76 -6.63
CA LEU A 298 17.88 -0.87 -6.76
C LEU A 298 17.55 0.46 -7.46
N GLU A 299 16.44 0.55 -8.20
CA GLU A 299 15.98 1.81 -8.80
C GLU A 299 15.52 2.80 -7.72
N THR A 300 14.83 2.30 -6.67
CA THR A 300 14.36 3.12 -5.54
C THR A 300 15.43 3.27 -4.46
N HIS A 301 16.17 2.20 -4.18
CA HIS A 301 17.15 2.14 -3.09
C HIS A 301 18.56 1.84 -3.62
N PRO A 302 19.17 2.79 -4.36
CA PRO A 302 20.41 2.55 -5.07
C PRO A 302 21.57 2.23 -4.12
N ARG A 303 22.36 1.23 -4.53
CA ARG A 303 23.57 0.78 -3.84
C ARG A 303 24.76 0.89 -4.80
N ASP A 304 25.81 1.52 -4.34
CA ASP A 304 27.11 1.54 -4.99
C ASP A 304 27.70 0.12 -4.99
N PRO A 305 28.58 -0.21 -5.94
CA PRO A 305 29.17 -1.55 -6.05
C PRO A 305 29.83 -2.06 -4.75
N GLU A 306 30.39 -1.16 -3.93
CA GLU A 306 31.02 -1.48 -2.65
C GLU A 306 30.02 -1.84 -1.54
N HIS A 307 28.73 -1.55 -1.73
CA HIS A 307 27.64 -1.79 -0.79
C HIS A 307 26.63 -2.83 -1.30
N LEU A 308 26.92 -3.46 -2.44
CA LEU A 308 26.19 -4.60 -2.98
C LEU A 308 26.76 -5.91 -2.43
N PRO A 309 25.96 -6.73 -1.72
CA PRO A 309 26.36 -8.07 -1.34
C PRO A 309 26.68 -8.94 -2.57
N PRO A 310 27.60 -9.93 -2.47
CA PRO A 310 28.03 -10.73 -3.63
C PRO A 310 26.89 -11.40 -4.40
N TRP A 311 25.91 -12.00 -3.69
CA TRP A 311 24.75 -12.62 -4.33
C TRP A 311 23.91 -11.60 -5.12
N TYR A 312 23.83 -10.35 -4.64
CA TYR A 312 23.02 -9.31 -5.27
C TYR A 312 23.72 -8.81 -6.55
N ALA A 313 25.04 -8.68 -6.51
CA ALA A 313 25.84 -8.39 -7.70
C ALA A 313 25.70 -9.49 -8.77
N GLU A 314 25.67 -10.77 -8.36
CA GLU A 314 25.43 -11.89 -9.27
C GLU A 314 24.04 -11.84 -9.90
N VAL A 315 23.00 -11.53 -9.12
CA VAL A 315 21.62 -11.32 -9.59
C VAL A 315 21.56 -10.19 -10.63
N VAL A 316 22.15 -9.02 -10.33
CA VAL A 316 22.20 -7.88 -11.27
C VAL A 316 22.89 -8.27 -12.58
N ALA A 317 24.03 -8.97 -12.49
CA ALA A 317 24.74 -9.43 -13.68
C ALA A 317 23.92 -10.45 -14.48
N SER A 318 23.21 -11.35 -13.80
CA SER A 318 22.35 -12.35 -14.42
C SER A 318 21.18 -11.71 -15.17
N GLU A 319 20.42 -10.84 -14.52
CA GLU A 319 19.28 -10.16 -15.13
C GLU A 319 19.70 -9.23 -16.26
N ARG A 320 20.86 -8.57 -16.16
CA ARG A 320 21.42 -7.80 -17.29
C ARG A 320 21.69 -8.69 -18.50
N ARG A 321 22.33 -9.85 -18.31
CA ARG A 321 22.56 -10.81 -19.40
C ARG A 321 21.26 -11.32 -20.00
N LYS A 322 20.25 -11.60 -19.18
CA LYS A 322 18.91 -11.99 -19.66
C LYS A 322 18.27 -10.87 -20.48
N ALA A 323 18.34 -9.62 -20.02
CA ALA A 323 17.83 -8.47 -20.76
C ALA A 323 18.55 -8.25 -22.10
N GLU A 324 19.88 -8.35 -22.12
CA GLU A 324 20.69 -8.28 -23.35
C GLU A 324 20.35 -9.41 -24.33
N LEU A 325 20.18 -10.63 -23.82
CA LEU A 325 19.76 -11.78 -24.62
C LEU A 325 18.36 -11.55 -25.21
N ARG A 326 17.39 -11.12 -24.40
CA ARG A 326 16.03 -10.80 -24.86
C ARG A 326 16.05 -9.70 -25.95
N ALA A 327 16.82 -8.64 -25.74
CA ALA A 327 16.94 -7.53 -26.69
C ALA A 327 17.64 -7.93 -28.00
N SER A 328 18.57 -8.87 -27.96
CA SER A 328 19.33 -9.33 -29.13
C SER A 328 18.70 -10.51 -29.86
N THR A 329 17.73 -11.20 -29.25
CA THR A 329 17.04 -12.34 -29.86
C THR A 329 15.98 -11.82 -30.85
N PRO A 330 16.12 -12.10 -32.16
CA PRO A 330 15.07 -11.77 -33.13
C PRO A 330 13.74 -12.43 -32.76
N PHE A 331 12.62 -11.72 -32.95
CA PHE A 331 11.29 -12.19 -32.56
C PHE A 331 10.96 -13.58 -33.12
N ASP A 332 11.29 -13.86 -34.37
CA ASP A 332 11.08 -15.16 -35.04
C ASP A 332 11.86 -16.34 -34.41
N ARG A 333 12.84 -16.04 -33.55
CA ARG A 333 13.60 -17.03 -32.77
C ARG A 333 13.11 -17.19 -31.34
N THR A 334 12.17 -16.38 -30.89
CA THR A 334 11.54 -16.57 -29.58
C THR A 334 10.46 -17.66 -29.66
N ARG A 335 10.06 -18.22 -28.51
CA ARG A 335 8.98 -19.21 -28.47
C ARG A 335 7.65 -18.56 -28.85
N ILE A 336 7.42 -17.32 -28.42
CA ILE A 336 6.26 -16.53 -28.85
C ILE A 336 6.27 -16.30 -30.36
N GLY A 337 7.41 -15.94 -30.95
CA GLY A 337 7.50 -15.77 -32.40
C GLY A 337 7.28 -17.06 -33.18
N ALA A 338 7.78 -18.19 -32.67
CA ALA A 338 7.48 -19.51 -33.22
C ALA A 338 5.99 -19.85 -33.12
N ALA A 339 5.33 -19.51 -32.01
CA ALA A 339 3.89 -19.69 -31.79
C ALA A 339 3.04 -18.81 -32.74
N VAL A 340 3.46 -17.56 -32.97
CA VAL A 340 2.85 -16.64 -33.94
C VAL A 340 3.01 -17.13 -35.38
N ALA A 341 4.12 -17.80 -35.70
CA ALA A 341 4.38 -18.35 -37.03
C ALA A 341 3.59 -19.63 -37.34
N ARG A 342 3.00 -20.28 -36.32
CA ARG A 342 2.16 -21.47 -36.53
C ARG A 342 0.82 -21.08 -37.18
N PRO A 343 0.32 -21.89 -38.13
CA PRO A 343 -0.99 -21.68 -38.71
C PRO A 343 -2.09 -21.92 -37.67
N SER A 344 -3.21 -21.21 -37.80
CA SER A 344 -4.43 -21.52 -37.07
C SER A 344 -4.93 -22.93 -37.39
N ALA A 345 -5.43 -23.64 -36.37
CA ALA A 345 -6.11 -24.92 -36.52
C ALA A 345 -7.57 -24.77 -37.01
N GLY A 346 -8.08 -23.54 -37.07
CA GLY A 346 -9.49 -23.25 -37.27
C GLY A 346 -10.34 -23.53 -36.03
N PRO A 347 -11.67 -23.48 -36.15
CA PRO A 347 -12.56 -23.66 -35.00
C PRO A 347 -12.43 -25.07 -34.40
N PRO A 348 -12.43 -25.21 -33.06
CA PRO A 348 -12.39 -26.51 -32.41
C PRO A 348 -13.60 -27.38 -32.76
N ALA A 349 -13.45 -28.70 -32.62
CA ALA A 349 -14.45 -29.70 -33.01
C ALA A 349 -15.84 -29.44 -32.42
N SER A 350 -15.87 -28.92 -31.20
CA SER A 350 -17.04 -28.55 -30.43
C SER A 350 -17.84 -27.37 -30.99
N LEU A 351 -17.20 -26.49 -31.77
CA LEU A 351 -17.81 -25.33 -32.42
C LEU A 351 -18.13 -25.57 -33.89
N LEU A 352 -17.69 -26.68 -34.49
CA LEU A 352 -18.05 -27.05 -35.87
C LEU A 352 -19.56 -27.01 -36.18
N PRO A 353 -20.48 -27.38 -35.28
CA PRO A 353 -21.93 -27.32 -35.56
C PRO A 353 -22.47 -25.90 -35.77
N VAL A 354 -21.77 -24.87 -35.28
CA VAL A 354 -22.18 -23.46 -35.36
C VAL A 354 -21.27 -22.61 -36.23
N ALA A 355 -20.04 -23.06 -36.51
CA ALA A 355 -18.99 -22.27 -37.19
C ALA A 355 -19.37 -21.77 -38.58
N ASP A 356 -20.27 -22.45 -39.28
CA ASP A 356 -20.76 -22.05 -40.60
C ASP A 356 -21.90 -21.02 -40.55
N ALA A 357 -22.51 -20.78 -39.39
CA ALA A 357 -23.58 -19.80 -39.25
C ALA A 357 -23.03 -18.37 -39.40
N PRO A 358 -23.78 -17.43 -40.03
CA PRO A 358 -23.27 -16.08 -40.30
C PRO A 358 -22.72 -15.35 -39.07
N ALA A 359 -23.45 -15.37 -37.94
CA ALA A 359 -23.02 -14.70 -36.71
C ALA A 359 -21.72 -15.29 -36.13
N TRP A 360 -21.65 -16.62 -36.04
CA TRP A 360 -20.47 -17.32 -35.55
C TRP A 360 -19.27 -17.21 -36.48
N ARG A 361 -19.48 -17.26 -37.79
CA ARG A 361 -18.42 -17.04 -38.77
C ARG A 361 -17.77 -15.66 -38.61
N THR A 362 -18.58 -14.63 -38.37
CA THR A 362 -18.09 -13.28 -38.09
C THR A 362 -17.33 -13.25 -36.77
N ILE A 363 -17.90 -13.74 -35.66
CA ILE A 363 -17.21 -13.74 -34.35
C ILE A 363 -15.87 -14.48 -34.43
N LEU A 364 -15.86 -15.70 -34.98
CA LEU A 364 -14.67 -16.53 -35.06
C LEU A 364 -13.58 -15.92 -35.96
N SER A 365 -13.94 -15.08 -36.94
CA SER A 365 -12.95 -14.40 -37.77
C SER A 365 -12.09 -13.37 -37.02
N TYR A 366 -12.53 -12.92 -35.84
CA TYR A 366 -11.76 -12.00 -34.98
C TYR A 366 -10.84 -12.72 -34.00
N VAL A 367 -11.04 -14.02 -33.76
CA VAL A 367 -10.29 -14.78 -32.74
C VAL A 367 -8.80 -14.87 -33.08
N GLU A 368 -8.43 -15.41 -34.24
CA GLU A 368 -7.01 -15.54 -34.61
C GLU A 368 -6.30 -14.17 -34.68
N PRO A 369 -6.85 -13.13 -35.32
CA PRO A 369 -6.23 -11.80 -35.30
C PRO A 369 -6.01 -11.25 -33.89
N ALA A 370 -6.98 -11.42 -32.98
CA ALA A 370 -6.87 -10.98 -31.60
C ALA A 370 -5.82 -11.77 -30.81
N VAL A 371 -5.76 -13.11 -30.99
CA VAL A 371 -4.69 -13.95 -30.40
C VAL A 371 -3.32 -13.49 -30.90
N LEU A 372 -3.16 -13.30 -32.21
CA LEU A 372 -1.90 -12.87 -32.80
C LEU A 372 -1.50 -11.45 -32.36
N GLN A 373 -2.47 -10.56 -32.19
CA GLN A 373 -2.25 -9.23 -31.65
C GLN A 373 -1.73 -9.33 -30.21
N GLN A 374 -2.46 -10.03 -29.33
CA GLN A 374 -2.05 -10.21 -27.94
C GLN A 374 -0.67 -10.84 -27.82
N LEU A 375 -0.37 -11.90 -28.56
CA LEU A 375 0.97 -12.52 -28.52
C LEU A 375 2.08 -11.58 -29.00
N ARG A 376 1.81 -10.64 -29.91
CA ARG A 376 2.82 -9.70 -30.42
C ARG A 376 2.99 -8.46 -29.56
N SER A 377 1.92 -7.96 -28.95
CA SER A 377 1.91 -6.66 -28.25
C SER A 377 1.71 -6.75 -26.73
N GLY A 378 1.28 -7.90 -26.22
CA GLY A 378 1.09 -8.12 -24.80
C GLY A 378 2.40 -8.39 -24.06
N ASP A 379 2.38 -8.15 -22.74
CA ASP A 379 3.53 -8.38 -21.86
C ASP A 379 3.59 -9.84 -21.40
N TYR A 380 3.93 -10.73 -22.33
CA TYR A 380 4.00 -12.16 -22.10
C TYR A 380 5.44 -12.69 -22.12
N ALA A 381 6.42 -11.84 -21.80
CA ALA A 381 7.86 -12.19 -21.84
C ALA A 381 8.22 -13.42 -20.99
N LEU A 382 7.41 -13.77 -19.99
CA LEU A 382 7.53 -15.01 -19.20
C LEU A 382 7.38 -16.29 -20.04
N LEU A 383 6.66 -16.24 -21.17
CA LEU A 383 6.54 -17.37 -22.11
C LEU A 383 7.85 -17.64 -22.88
N ASP A 384 8.79 -16.70 -22.87
CA ASP A 384 10.12 -16.87 -23.45
C ASP A 384 11.18 -17.21 -22.38
N ASP A 385 10.82 -17.23 -21.10
CA ASP A 385 11.73 -17.51 -19.99
C ASP A 385 11.66 -18.99 -19.56
N ALA A 386 12.71 -19.74 -19.90
CA ALA A 386 12.80 -21.18 -19.61
C ALA A 386 12.81 -21.52 -18.11
N GLU A 387 13.17 -20.57 -17.24
CA GLU A 387 13.15 -20.79 -15.80
C GLU A 387 11.71 -20.81 -15.25
N HIS A 388 10.75 -20.23 -15.99
CA HIS A 388 9.36 -20.09 -15.58
C HIS A 388 8.39 -20.98 -16.37
N ASP A 389 8.90 -22.04 -17.01
CA ASP A 389 8.09 -23.02 -17.77
C ASP A 389 6.91 -23.60 -16.93
N ASP A 390 7.02 -23.61 -15.60
CA ASP A 390 5.96 -24.07 -14.69
C ASP A 390 4.80 -23.08 -14.47
N LEU A 391 5.02 -21.79 -14.74
CA LEU A 391 3.97 -20.75 -14.65
C LEU A 391 3.18 -20.61 -15.94
N TRP A 392 3.68 -21.17 -17.04
CA TRP A 392 3.12 -21.00 -18.37
C TRP A 392 1.65 -21.36 -18.54
N PRO A 393 1.12 -22.47 -17.95
CA PRO A 393 -0.31 -22.77 -18.07
C PRO A 393 -1.14 -21.58 -17.58
N ARG A 394 -0.80 -21.04 -16.41
CA ARG A 394 -1.47 -19.86 -15.82
C ARG A 394 -1.26 -18.59 -16.64
N THR A 395 -0.06 -18.40 -17.20
CA THR A 395 0.21 -17.25 -18.07
C THR A 395 -0.66 -17.31 -19.32
N LEU A 396 -0.78 -18.48 -19.96
CA LEU A 396 -1.65 -18.66 -21.11
C LEU A 396 -3.13 -18.50 -20.72
N ASP A 397 -3.58 -19.00 -19.57
CA ASP A 397 -4.97 -18.80 -19.12
C ASP A 397 -5.31 -17.31 -18.93
N ALA A 398 -4.33 -16.49 -18.54
CA ALA A 398 -4.50 -15.04 -18.44
C ALA A 398 -4.58 -14.31 -19.80
N VAL A 399 -4.12 -14.94 -20.89
CA VAL A 399 -4.23 -14.38 -22.26
C VAL A 399 -5.69 -14.41 -22.73
N THR A 400 -6.44 -15.45 -22.38
CA THR A 400 -7.81 -15.69 -22.86
C THR A 400 -8.78 -14.52 -22.61
N PRO A 401 -8.91 -13.96 -21.39
CA PRO A 401 -9.79 -12.81 -21.16
C PRO A 401 -9.34 -11.53 -21.90
N ALA A 402 -8.03 -11.33 -22.10
CA ALA A 402 -7.52 -10.19 -22.85
C ALA A 402 -7.87 -10.30 -24.34
N VAL A 403 -7.72 -11.50 -24.92
CA VAL A 403 -8.13 -11.77 -26.30
C VAL A 403 -9.64 -11.62 -26.47
N LEU A 404 -10.45 -12.10 -25.51
CA LEU A 404 -11.90 -11.92 -25.54
C LEU A 404 -12.28 -10.43 -25.61
N GLY A 405 -11.63 -9.59 -24.81
CA GLY A 405 -11.80 -8.13 -24.89
C GLY A 405 -11.49 -7.56 -26.27
N ASP A 406 -10.34 -7.93 -26.85
CA ASP A 406 -9.92 -7.49 -28.19
C ASP A 406 -10.90 -7.93 -29.30
N VAL A 407 -11.48 -9.13 -29.18
CA VAL A 407 -12.52 -9.63 -30.11
C VAL A 407 -13.75 -8.72 -30.06
N ILE A 408 -14.24 -8.40 -28.87
CA ILE A 408 -15.45 -7.57 -28.71
C ILE A 408 -15.20 -6.13 -29.14
N ASP A 409 -14.07 -5.55 -28.77
CA ASP A 409 -13.69 -4.21 -29.20
C ASP A 409 -13.49 -4.14 -30.72
N GLY A 410 -12.93 -5.19 -31.33
CA GLY A 410 -12.80 -5.33 -32.77
C GLY A 410 -14.16 -5.32 -33.47
N LEU A 411 -15.08 -6.16 -33.00
CA LEU A 411 -16.44 -6.24 -33.53
C LEU A 411 -17.17 -4.88 -33.42
N GLY A 412 -17.11 -4.24 -32.25
CA GLY A 412 -17.72 -2.93 -32.03
C GLY A 412 -17.12 -1.83 -32.92
N ARG A 413 -15.80 -1.83 -33.10
CA ARG A 413 -15.10 -0.87 -33.98
C ARG A 413 -15.53 -0.97 -35.44
N ASP A 414 -15.83 -2.18 -35.90
CA ASP A 414 -16.30 -2.43 -37.27
C ASP A 414 -17.83 -2.24 -37.41
N GLY A 415 -18.49 -1.74 -36.36
CA GLY A 415 -19.89 -1.33 -36.37
C GLY A 415 -20.88 -2.46 -36.08
N HIS A 416 -20.43 -3.60 -35.54
CA HIS A 416 -21.33 -4.63 -35.07
C HIS A 416 -22.01 -4.23 -33.75
N THR A 417 -23.26 -4.66 -33.61
CA THR A 417 -24.13 -4.35 -32.46
C THR A 417 -24.51 -5.62 -31.71
N SER A 418 -25.22 -5.50 -30.59
CA SER A 418 -25.73 -6.65 -29.81
C SER A 418 -26.59 -7.61 -30.64
N ARG A 419 -27.15 -7.18 -31.79
CA ARG A 419 -27.78 -8.08 -32.77
C ARG A 419 -26.90 -9.29 -33.11
N LEU A 420 -25.59 -9.09 -33.30
CA LEU A 420 -24.67 -10.17 -33.66
C LEU A 420 -24.60 -11.24 -32.56
N LEU A 421 -24.54 -10.82 -31.30
CA LEU A 421 -24.52 -11.70 -30.14
C LEU A 421 -25.86 -12.42 -29.96
N ILE A 422 -26.97 -11.71 -30.15
CA ILE A 422 -28.33 -12.28 -30.09
C ILE A 422 -28.46 -13.42 -31.11
N ASP A 423 -28.05 -13.19 -32.36
CA ASP A 423 -28.13 -14.17 -33.45
C ASP A 423 -27.20 -15.37 -33.19
N ALA A 424 -26.01 -15.13 -32.61
CA ALA A 424 -25.07 -16.17 -32.22
C ALA A 424 -25.64 -17.08 -31.11
N ALA A 425 -26.25 -16.49 -30.08
CA ALA A 425 -26.89 -17.21 -28.99
C ALA A 425 -28.08 -18.06 -29.45
N GLN A 426 -28.91 -17.52 -30.36
CA GLN A 426 -30.00 -18.29 -30.99
C GLN A 426 -29.46 -19.50 -31.75
N THR A 427 -28.45 -19.29 -32.60
CA THR A 427 -27.81 -20.36 -33.36
C THR A 427 -27.25 -21.46 -32.44
N LEU A 428 -26.60 -21.05 -31.35
CA LEU A 428 -26.01 -21.98 -30.38
C LEU A 428 -27.08 -22.86 -29.73
N ARG A 429 -28.21 -22.26 -29.31
CA ARG A 429 -29.36 -22.98 -28.74
C ARG A 429 -29.94 -23.99 -29.72
N GLU A 430 -30.11 -23.59 -30.98
CA GLU A 430 -30.70 -24.43 -32.02
C GLU A 430 -29.81 -25.60 -32.43
N ARG A 431 -28.49 -25.39 -32.53
CA ARG A 431 -27.58 -26.34 -33.18
C ARG A 431 -26.70 -27.14 -32.23
N ARG A 432 -26.35 -26.61 -31.05
CA ARG A 432 -25.49 -27.30 -30.08
C ARG A 432 -26.28 -27.93 -28.92
N GLY A 433 -27.53 -27.51 -28.70
CA GLY A 433 -28.41 -28.06 -27.67
C GLY A 433 -27.86 -27.85 -26.26
N GLY A 434 -28.20 -26.73 -25.63
CA GLY A 434 -27.76 -26.40 -24.28
C GLY A 434 -28.60 -25.29 -23.65
N ARG A 435 -28.61 -25.23 -22.32
CA ARG A 435 -29.23 -24.15 -21.53
C ARG A 435 -28.33 -22.91 -21.49
N TYR A 436 -27.85 -22.45 -22.64
CA TYR A 436 -27.12 -21.17 -22.69
C TYR A 436 -28.16 -20.04 -22.71
N GLY A 437 -28.17 -19.25 -21.64
CA GLY A 437 -29.19 -18.25 -21.31
C GLY A 437 -30.52 -18.81 -20.78
N ASP A 438 -30.50 -19.82 -19.89
CA ASP A 438 -31.63 -20.08 -18.96
C ASP A 438 -31.63 -19.00 -17.87
N TYR A 439 -31.87 -17.75 -18.28
CA TYR A 439 -32.12 -16.60 -17.40
C TYR A 439 -33.46 -16.81 -16.71
N SER A 440 -33.47 -17.56 -15.60
CA SER A 440 -34.69 -17.86 -14.84
C SER A 440 -35.14 -16.70 -13.92
N GLY A 441 -34.89 -15.44 -14.27
CA GLY A 441 -35.29 -14.31 -13.44
C GLY A 441 -35.21 -12.95 -14.15
N GLU A 442 -36.37 -12.47 -14.60
CA GLU A 442 -36.73 -11.04 -14.75
C GLU A 442 -35.96 -10.19 -15.78
N THR A 443 -36.37 -10.38 -17.04
CA THR A 443 -36.71 -9.35 -18.06
C THR A 443 -35.77 -8.16 -18.27
N GLU A 444 -34.81 -8.31 -19.18
CA GLU A 444 -34.59 -7.38 -20.30
C GLU A 444 -33.71 -8.06 -21.37
N THR A 445 -34.09 -7.97 -22.64
CA THR A 445 -33.23 -8.36 -23.76
C THR A 445 -32.41 -7.14 -24.17
N PRO A 446 -31.11 -7.27 -24.49
CA PRO A 446 -30.33 -6.14 -24.96
C PRO A 446 -30.97 -5.51 -26.19
N ASP A 447 -30.88 -4.18 -26.30
CA ASP A 447 -31.28 -3.47 -27.51
C ASP A 447 -30.42 -3.99 -28.68
N PRO A 448 -31.00 -4.58 -29.73
CA PRO A 448 -30.21 -5.15 -30.81
C PRO A 448 -29.34 -4.13 -31.56
N ASP A 449 -29.68 -2.84 -31.48
CA ASP A 449 -28.96 -1.76 -32.14
C ASP A 449 -27.89 -1.12 -31.23
N GLU A 450 -27.76 -1.58 -29.98
CA GLU A 450 -26.73 -1.07 -29.07
C GLU A 450 -25.31 -1.48 -29.53
N PRO A 451 -24.30 -0.60 -29.37
CA PRO A 451 -22.93 -0.89 -29.76
C PRO A 451 -22.27 -1.92 -28.84
N LEU A 452 -21.42 -2.78 -29.41
CA LEU A 452 -20.57 -3.70 -28.64
C LEU A 452 -19.38 -2.98 -27.97
N GLY A 453 -18.96 -3.49 -26.81
CA GLY A 453 -17.81 -2.98 -26.04
C GLY A 453 -18.22 -2.34 -24.71
N TYR A 454 -17.39 -1.41 -24.21
CA TYR A 454 -17.54 -0.82 -22.87
C TYR A 454 -18.88 -0.10 -22.61
N SER A 455 -19.62 0.27 -23.66
CA SER A 455 -20.89 1.00 -23.57
C SER A 455 -22.13 0.10 -23.59
N MET A 456 -21.96 -1.23 -23.56
CA MET A 456 -23.09 -2.16 -23.57
C MET A 456 -23.96 -1.99 -22.32
N SER A 457 -25.27 -2.19 -22.48
CA SER A 457 -26.19 -2.29 -21.35
C SER A 457 -25.90 -3.54 -20.51
N GLU A 458 -26.39 -3.57 -19.28
CA GLU A 458 -26.28 -4.74 -18.39
C GLU A 458 -26.83 -6.04 -19.03
N PRO A 459 -28.00 -6.04 -19.70
CA PRO A 459 -28.47 -7.18 -20.50
C PRO A 459 -27.51 -7.60 -21.61
N GLY A 460 -26.82 -6.65 -22.25
CA GLY A 460 -25.82 -6.92 -23.27
C GLY A 460 -24.58 -7.58 -22.70
N GLN A 461 -24.08 -7.09 -21.56
CA GLN A 461 -22.93 -7.65 -20.87
C GLN A 461 -23.19 -9.09 -20.42
N TRP A 462 -24.39 -9.36 -19.89
CA TRP A 462 -24.85 -10.69 -19.53
C TRP A 462 -24.86 -11.67 -20.70
N LEU A 463 -25.38 -11.25 -21.85
CA LEU A 463 -25.34 -12.05 -23.06
C LEU A 463 -23.89 -12.31 -23.53
N LEU A 464 -23.02 -11.32 -23.37
CA LEU A 464 -21.60 -11.46 -23.68
C LEU A 464 -20.92 -12.44 -22.73
N ASP A 465 -21.20 -12.43 -21.43
CA ASP A 465 -20.63 -13.37 -20.47
C ASP A 465 -21.01 -14.83 -20.82
N ASP A 466 -22.28 -15.08 -21.18
CA ASP A 466 -22.78 -16.38 -21.62
C ASP A 466 -22.08 -16.90 -22.89
N LEU A 467 -21.84 -16.01 -23.87
CA LEU A 467 -21.15 -16.35 -25.11
C LEU A 467 -19.63 -16.35 -24.94
N GLY A 468 -19.11 -15.63 -23.95
CA GLY A 468 -17.71 -15.46 -23.64
C GLY A 468 -17.03 -16.79 -23.38
N ASP A 469 -17.68 -17.68 -22.63
CA ASP A 469 -17.20 -19.05 -22.39
C ASP A 469 -17.02 -19.85 -23.69
N VAL A 470 -17.93 -19.66 -24.66
CA VAL A 470 -17.90 -20.37 -25.94
C VAL A 470 -16.87 -19.77 -26.89
N ILE A 471 -16.65 -18.45 -26.83
CA ILE A 471 -15.58 -17.77 -27.56
C ILE A 471 -14.22 -18.13 -26.96
N ALA A 472 -14.13 -18.23 -25.63
CA ALA A 472 -12.95 -18.67 -24.90
C ALA A 472 -12.51 -20.06 -25.33
N GLU A 473 -13.44 -20.99 -25.59
CA GLU A 473 -13.13 -22.31 -26.16
C GLU A 473 -12.39 -22.23 -27.52
N ALA A 474 -12.73 -21.26 -28.38
CA ALA A 474 -12.00 -21.03 -29.64
C ALA A 474 -10.62 -20.40 -29.41
N ILE A 475 -10.53 -19.46 -28.46
CA ILE A 475 -9.27 -18.80 -28.08
C ILE A 475 -8.30 -19.83 -27.49
N ASP A 476 -8.78 -20.70 -26.61
CA ASP A 476 -7.98 -21.73 -25.97
C ASP A 476 -7.48 -22.77 -26.96
N ALA A 477 -8.31 -23.16 -27.93
CA ALA A 477 -7.88 -24.04 -29.02
C ALA A 477 -6.75 -23.43 -29.87
N GLU A 478 -6.83 -22.13 -30.18
CA GLU A 478 -5.74 -21.41 -30.86
C GLU A 478 -4.46 -21.40 -30.01
N LEU A 479 -4.57 -21.13 -28.70
CA LEU A 479 -3.42 -21.09 -27.81
C LEU A 479 -2.79 -22.48 -27.64
N ASP A 480 -3.58 -23.54 -27.52
CA ASP A 480 -3.10 -24.92 -27.39
C ASP A 480 -2.37 -25.42 -28.65
N GLU A 481 -2.87 -25.08 -29.85
CA GLU A 481 -2.18 -25.41 -31.11
C GLU A 481 -0.84 -24.68 -31.22
N ARG A 482 -0.82 -23.42 -30.78
CA ARG A 482 0.36 -22.57 -30.82
C ARG A 482 1.39 -22.96 -29.75
N PHE A 483 0.95 -23.46 -28.59
CA PHE A 483 1.75 -23.86 -27.44
C PHE A 483 1.47 -25.32 -27.00
N PRO A 484 1.87 -26.32 -27.82
CA PRO A 484 1.47 -27.70 -27.61
C PRO A 484 2.09 -28.28 -26.34
N GLY A 485 1.24 -28.88 -25.50
CA GLY A 485 1.68 -29.57 -24.28
C GLY A 485 1.92 -28.65 -23.09
N VAL A 486 1.55 -27.37 -23.17
CA VAL A 486 1.68 -26.42 -22.06
C VAL A 486 0.51 -26.53 -21.08
N ARG A 487 -0.76 -26.47 -21.53
CA ARG A 487 -1.96 -26.50 -20.64
C ARG A 487 -2.51 -27.90 -20.29
N ARG A 488 -1.67 -28.95 -20.30
CA ARG A 488 -2.13 -30.34 -20.10
C ARG A 488 -2.42 -30.72 -18.66
#